data_AF-A0A1J5D2V6-F1
#
_entry.id   AF-A0A1J5D2V6-F1
#
_cell.length_a   1.000
_cell.length_b   1.000
_cell.length_c   1.000
_cell.angle_alpha   90.00
_cell.angle_beta   90.00
_cell.angle_gamma   90.00
#
_symmetry.space_group_name_H-M   'P 1'
#
loop_
_entity.id
_entity.type
_entity.pdbx_description
1 polymer ?
#
loop_
_entity_poly.entity_id
_entity_poly.type
_entity_poly.pdbx_seq_one_letter_code
_entity_poly.pdbx_strand_id
1 'polypeptide(L)'
;MRLALTFVLVVLACGCDQKRQPEVDAAAAQAASRPEAQGATETPPAVGAAADKSAPDHSEKADGSPVSVAADDADVANAAAVEAAEAVLDPQEQAAAAPTAETPSQRTERKDGQGALRLAPELDHLVVRTQWPVGEVYGNVLYEGNNSAMRGAAESDGSYAISALDIAERWRTWGRVGRGVFMLRDSLWNQQDHVGRYAPVALMLSPSWLTVAVHEVSLGHASPRLGVPADPGNDEAWTALGPEALFGLFPPSETLHLWATETLTSSDALSAARIRVTRDTLVLLDGYLASLAEVAEHGPAAVAARGAELIAQSDRDYFTPELRRDAFIPLLVEHASPHEINDEGKSFHVSGREVPDAIIALTRSAVLRRRLADGDLAIERYDLSRASELDHLVEVLAPLVPAGDEGNTVWLWVTGPTEVEGEWKGPPALDYREALEAKLLAAGLNLDRIRVVTRNPEALSSKTPAAELASQAKAHGDAGWTLRLNLRAGALQKKLGEVGR
;
A
#
# COMPACT_ATOMS: atom_id res chain seq x y z
N MET A 1 -69.67 28.03 13.35
CA MET A 1 -69.32 28.37 11.94
C MET A 1 -69.13 27.04 11.18
N ARG A 2 -69.56 26.79 9.93
CA ARG A 2 -69.29 27.49 8.64
C ARG A 2 -67.78 27.50 8.32
N LEU A 3 -67.22 26.90 7.25
CA LEU A 3 -67.65 26.00 6.14
C LEU A 3 -66.79 24.69 6.21
N ALA A 4 -67.02 23.53 5.57
CA ALA A 4 -67.81 23.04 4.42
C ALA A 4 -67.07 22.98 3.04
N LEU A 5 -67.39 21.95 2.24
CA LEU A 5 -66.78 21.45 0.96
C LEU A 5 -65.48 20.63 1.15
N THR A 6 -65.30 19.37 0.70
CA THR A 6 -66.13 18.41 -0.11
C THR A 6 -66.28 18.80 -1.61
N PHE A 7 -66.23 17.96 -2.66
CA PHE A 7 -66.60 16.53 -2.95
C PHE A 7 -65.54 15.92 -3.96
N VAL A 8 -65.10 14.64 -3.86
CA VAL A 8 -65.50 13.43 -4.69
C VAL A 8 -65.01 13.42 -6.16
N LEU A 9 -64.79 12.30 -6.90
CA LEU A 9 -64.48 10.85 -6.69
C LEU A 9 -64.51 10.17 -8.10
N VAL A 10 -64.15 8.88 -8.20
CA VAL A 10 -64.67 7.88 -9.19
C VAL A 10 -64.21 7.92 -10.67
N VAL A 11 -64.07 6.80 -11.43
CA VAL A 11 -63.63 5.40 -11.16
C VAL A 11 -63.45 4.58 -12.48
N LEU A 12 -62.69 3.47 -12.44
CA LEU A 12 -62.55 2.38 -13.46
C LEU A 12 -62.00 2.79 -14.86
N ALA A 13 -61.26 2.02 -15.68
CA ALA A 13 -60.75 0.63 -15.76
C ALA A 13 -61.23 -0.12 -17.03
N CYS A 14 -60.48 -1.17 -17.43
CA CYS A 14 -60.53 -1.89 -18.73
C CYS A 14 -60.03 -1.08 -19.95
N GLY A 15 -59.37 -1.67 -20.96
CA GLY A 15 -58.87 -3.06 -21.08
C GLY A 15 -58.41 -3.41 -22.52
N CYS A 16 -57.66 -4.51 -22.65
CA CYS A 16 -57.31 -5.22 -23.91
C CYS A 16 -56.42 -4.55 -24.98
N ASP A 17 -55.11 -4.84 -24.89
CA ASP A 17 -54.36 -5.63 -25.90
C ASP A 17 -54.74 -5.56 -27.40
N GLN A 18 -53.80 -5.08 -28.25
CA GLN A 18 -53.48 -5.77 -29.51
C GLN A 18 -52.09 -5.42 -30.10
N LYS A 19 -51.56 -6.36 -30.88
CA LYS A 19 -50.19 -6.39 -31.46
C LYS A 19 -50.07 -5.67 -32.82
N ARG A 20 -48.88 -5.12 -33.15
CA ARG A 20 -48.19 -5.30 -34.47
C ARG A 20 -46.80 -4.62 -34.57
N GLN A 21 -45.84 -5.38 -35.12
CA GLN A 21 -44.70 -5.00 -35.97
C GLN A 21 -44.94 -5.67 -37.36
N PRO A 22 -44.06 -5.59 -38.40
CA PRO A 22 -42.86 -4.75 -38.66
C PRO A 22 -43.17 -3.60 -39.67
N GLU A 23 -42.45 -3.10 -40.71
CA GLU A 23 -41.26 -3.45 -41.55
C GLU A 23 -40.52 -2.17 -42.05
N VAL A 24 -39.18 -2.08 -42.02
CA VAL A 24 -38.14 -2.30 -43.08
C VAL A 24 -37.90 -1.14 -44.10
N ASP A 25 -36.66 -0.64 -44.09
CA ASP A 25 -35.76 0.03 -45.07
C ASP A 25 -36.22 0.49 -46.48
N ALA A 26 -35.80 1.73 -46.86
CA ALA A 26 -35.09 2.13 -48.12
C ALA A 26 -35.18 3.67 -48.38
N ALA A 27 -34.43 4.33 -49.28
CA ALA A 27 -32.98 4.37 -49.57
C ALA A 27 -32.66 5.49 -50.62
N ALA A 28 -31.66 6.35 -50.33
CA ALA A 28 -30.79 7.15 -51.24
C ALA A 28 -31.29 7.99 -52.47
N ALA A 29 -30.94 9.29 -52.49
CA ALA A 29 -30.50 10.13 -53.64
C ALA A 29 -29.98 11.51 -53.10
N GLN A 30 -28.73 11.98 -53.30
CA GLN A 30 -28.08 12.58 -54.50
C GLN A 30 -28.61 13.99 -54.90
N ALA A 31 -27.79 15.01 -55.29
CA ALA A 31 -26.31 15.18 -55.33
C ALA A 31 -25.86 16.66 -55.58
N ALA A 32 -24.53 16.91 -55.56
CA ALA A 32 -23.76 18.07 -56.10
C ALA A 32 -23.83 19.42 -55.31
N SER A 33 -22.87 20.38 -55.38
CA SER A 33 -21.73 20.63 -56.31
C SER A 33 -20.48 21.30 -55.64
N ARG A 34 -19.30 21.21 -56.30
CA ARG A 34 -18.06 22.05 -56.13
C ARG A 34 -18.04 23.21 -57.18
N PRO A 35 -17.00 24.09 -57.40
CA PRO A 35 -15.57 24.15 -56.98
C PRO A 35 -15.12 25.52 -56.35
N GLU A 36 -13.92 25.74 -55.75
CA GLU A 36 -12.57 26.20 -56.25
C GLU A 36 -12.55 27.60 -56.96
N ALA A 37 -11.49 28.44 -57.00
CA ALA A 37 -10.04 28.33 -56.65
C ALA A 37 -9.32 29.73 -56.50
N GLN A 38 -8.05 29.73 -56.02
CA GLN A 38 -6.96 30.76 -56.19
C GLN A 38 -7.17 32.16 -55.54
N GLY A 39 -6.17 32.97 -55.13
CA GLY A 39 -4.67 32.92 -55.06
C GLY A 39 -4.12 34.36 -54.79
N ALA A 40 -2.85 34.68 -54.48
CA ALA A 40 -1.61 33.96 -54.08
C ALA A 40 -0.53 34.99 -53.60
N THR A 41 0.65 34.54 -53.10
CA THR A 41 1.91 35.31 -52.76
C THR A 41 1.86 36.36 -51.63
N GLU A 42 2.89 36.66 -50.81
CA GLU A 42 4.35 36.33 -50.79
C GLU A 42 4.85 35.78 -49.40
N THR A 43 6.16 35.47 -49.29
CA THR A 43 6.92 34.95 -48.12
C THR A 43 8.42 35.27 -48.28
N PRO A 44 9.36 35.04 -47.33
CA PRO A 44 9.32 34.76 -45.86
C PRO A 44 10.29 35.78 -45.13
N PRO A 45 11.12 35.51 -44.07
CA PRO A 45 11.23 34.36 -43.14
C PRO A 45 11.50 34.63 -41.62
N ALA A 46 11.23 33.58 -40.82
CA ALA A 46 11.97 33.14 -39.61
C ALA A 46 12.00 34.06 -38.36
N VAL A 47 12.25 33.56 -37.13
CA VAL A 47 12.74 32.24 -36.68
C VAL A 47 11.80 31.62 -35.64
N GLY A 48 11.75 30.28 -35.60
CA GLY A 48 11.23 29.51 -34.47
C GLY A 48 12.02 28.20 -34.31
N ALA A 49 11.90 27.55 -33.16
CA ALA A 49 12.45 26.21 -32.91
C ALA A 49 11.52 25.42 -32.00
N ALA A 50 11.26 24.16 -32.34
CA ALA A 50 10.56 23.19 -31.51
C ALA A 50 11.53 22.05 -31.14
N ALA A 51 11.26 21.34 -30.05
CA ALA A 51 12.06 20.19 -29.65
C ALA A 51 11.76 18.96 -30.53
N ASP A 52 12.78 18.12 -30.74
CA ASP A 52 12.62 16.76 -31.24
C ASP A 52 13.54 15.79 -30.47
N LYS A 53 13.26 14.50 -30.55
CA LYS A 53 13.87 13.41 -29.79
C LYS A 53 15.14 12.91 -30.47
N SER A 54 16.17 12.55 -29.70
CA SER A 54 17.16 11.54 -30.11
C SER A 54 18.01 11.04 -28.95
N ALA A 55 18.19 9.71 -28.91
CA ALA A 55 19.23 8.97 -28.21
C ALA A 55 19.24 7.53 -28.78
N PRO A 56 20.32 6.74 -28.65
CA PRO A 56 21.72 7.10 -28.35
C PRO A 56 22.69 6.57 -29.44
N ASP A 57 23.96 6.96 -29.41
CA ASP A 57 25.10 6.03 -29.58
C ASP A 57 26.42 6.68 -29.14
N HIS A 58 27.30 5.91 -28.48
CA HIS A 58 28.67 5.66 -28.94
C HIS A 58 29.46 4.79 -27.95
N SER A 59 30.39 4.00 -28.50
CA SER A 59 31.17 2.98 -27.82
C SER A 59 32.67 3.26 -27.85
N GLU A 60 33.42 2.52 -27.02
CA GLU A 60 34.89 2.53 -26.91
C GLU A 60 35.52 3.84 -26.38
N LYS A 61 36.70 3.84 -25.75
CA LYS A 61 37.76 2.82 -25.70
C LYS A 61 38.47 2.81 -24.33
N ALA A 62 39.16 1.71 -24.03
CA ALA A 62 40.04 1.62 -22.86
C ALA A 62 41.48 2.06 -23.20
N ASP A 63 42.17 2.61 -22.20
CA ASP A 63 43.63 2.55 -22.04
C ASP A 63 43.93 2.50 -20.53
N GLY A 64 45.13 2.11 -20.08
CA GLY A 64 45.31 1.87 -18.64
C GLY A 64 46.71 1.65 -18.08
N SER A 65 46.75 1.28 -16.79
CA SER A 65 47.93 0.98 -15.95
C SER A 65 48.66 2.22 -15.35
N PRO A 66 49.41 2.06 -14.23
CA PRO A 66 49.13 1.23 -13.03
C PRO A 66 49.59 1.87 -11.68
N VAL A 67 49.36 1.15 -10.55
CA VAL A 67 49.95 1.36 -9.19
C VAL A 67 49.38 2.61 -8.46
N SER A 68 48.92 2.55 -7.20
CA SER A 68 49.56 1.95 -6.01
C SER A 68 48.59 1.26 -5.02
N VAL A 69 49.19 0.61 -4.00
CA VAL A 69 48.49 -0.09 -2.92
C VAL A 69 48.50 0.75 -1.64
N ALA A 70 47.33 0.91 -1.02
CA ALA A 70 47.17 1.20 0.40
C ALA A 70 45.98 0.38 0.89
N ALA A 71 46.22 -0.49 1.87
CA ALA A 71 45.20 -1.25 2.58
C ALA A 71 45.13 -0.77 4.04
N ASP A 72 44.30 -1.45 4.84
CA ASP A 72 44.04 -1.22 6.26
C ASP A 72 43.05 -0.07 6.58
N ASP A 73 42.52 -0.10 7.81
CA ASP A 73 41.57 0.85 8.43
C ASP A 73 40.10 0.92 7.92
N ALA A 74 39.60 -0.11 7.22
CA ALA A 74 38.16 -0.24 6.89
C ALA A 74 37.36 -1.21 7.79
N ASP A 75 37.96 -2.34 8.22
CA ASP A 75 37.22 -3.49 8.80
C ASP A 75 36.81 -3.34 10.27
N VAL A 76 37.26 -2.30 10.99
CA VAL A 76 37.02 -2.17 12.44
C VAL A 76 35.66 -1.52 12.76
N ALA A 77 35.11 -0.73 11.83
CA ALA A 77 33.84 -0.01 12.06
C ALA A 77 32.59 -0.93 12.03
N ASN A 78 32.66 -2.05 11.30
CA ASN A 78 31.48 -2.88 11.02
C ASN A 78 31.13 -3.85 12.18
N ALA A 79 32.12 -4.26 12.98
CA ALA A 79 31.91 -5.20 14.09
C ALA A 79 31.20 -4.55 15.30
N ALA A 80 31.59 -3.32 15.66
CA ALA A 80 31.09 -2.64 16.86
C ALA A 80 29.59 -2.28 16.77
N ALA A 81 29.05 -2.08 15.56
CA ALA A 81 27.63 -1.83 15.33
C ALA A 81 26.74 -3.07 15.57
N VAL A 82 27.31 -4.27 15.47
CA VAL A 82 26.58 -5.54 15.65
C VAL A 82 26.52 -5.95 17.11
N GLU A 83 27.65 -5.97 17.84
CA GLU A 83 27.65 -6.30 19.29
C GLU A 83 26.82 -5.29 20.12
N ALA A 84 26.81 -4.01 19.73
CA ALA A 84 26.01 -2.98 20.42
C ALA A 84 24.48 -3.20 20.31
N ALA A 85 24.01 -3.99 19.34
CA ALA A 85 22.60 -4.29 19.14
C ALA A 85 22.08 -5.44 20.04
N GLU A 86 22.97 -6.30 20.55
CA GLU A 86 22.59 -7.47 21.37
C GLU A 86 22.61 -7.18 22.88
N ALA A 87 23.27 -6.11 23.32
CA ALA A 87 23.55 -5.81 24.73
C ALA A 87 22.45 -5.03 25.49
N VAL A 88 21.29 -4.73 24.88
CA VAL A 88 20.22 -3.88 25.47
C VAL A 88 18.87 -4.62 25.58
N LEU A 89 18.86 -5.95 25.48
CA LEU A 89 17.68 -6.79 25.67
C LEU A 89 17.86 -7.74 26.86
N ASP A 90 17.53 -7.25 28.06
CA ASP A 90 17.23 -8.09 29.24
C ASP A 90 15.71 -8.07 29.50
N PRO A 91 14.94 -9.05 28.98
CA PRO A 91 13.48 -9.02 28.99
C PRO A 91 12.89 -9.71 30.22
N GLN A 92 13.13 -9.18 31.43
CA GLN A 92 12.48 -9.66 32.66
C GLN A 92 11.53 -8.62 33.30
N GLU A 93 10.37 -9.12 33.75
CA GLU A 93 9.30 -8.42 34.48
C GLU A 93 8.28 -7.53 33.70
N GLN A 94 7.64 -8.10 32.66
CA GLN A 94 6.15 -8.13 32.62
C GLN A 94 5.54 -9.14 31.63
N ALA A 95 5.86 -10.42 31.79
CA ALA A 95 5.15 -11.51 31.12
C ALA A 95 3.75 -11.74 31.75
N ALA A 96 2.78 -10.87 31.43
CA ALA A 96 1.38 -11.19 31.62
C ALA A 96 1.05 -12.38 30.70
N ALA A 97 0.59 -13.50 31.26
CA ALA A 97 0.46 -14.75 30.53
C ALA A 97 -0.42 -14.60 29.28
N ALA A 98 0.15 -14.89 28.11
CA ALA A 98 -0.58 -14.89 26.85
C ALA A 98 -1.76 -15.89 26.94
N PRO A 99 -3.00 -15.49 26.63
CA PRO A 99 -4.10 -16.43 26.60
C PRO A 99 -3.86 -17.45 25.49
N THR A 100 -3.99 -18.75 25.80
CA THR A 100 -3.96 -19.83 24.82
C THR A 100 -4.90 -19.53 23.67
N ALA A 101 -4.41 -19.66 22.44
CA ALA A 101 -5.14 -19.27 21.23
C ALA A 101 -6.36 -20.17 20.96
N GLU A 102 -7.51 -19.83 21.55
CA GLU A 102 -8.79 -20.35 21.11
C GLU A 102 -9.09 -19.84 19.68
N THR A 103 -9.39 -20.76 18.77
CA THR A 103 -9.70 -20.47 17.36
C THR A 103 -10.79 -19.39 17.24
N PRO A 104 -10.55 -18.23 16.60
CA PRO A 104 -11.49 -17.11 16.57
C PRO A 104 -12.89 -17.50 16.05
N SER A 105 -13.84 -17.64 16.96
CA SER A 105 -15.19 -18.12 16.63
C SER A 105 -16.05 -17.04 15.99
N GLN A 106 -16.32 -17.22 14.69
CA GLN A 106 -17.37 -16.53 13.92
C GLN A 106 -17.22 -15.01 13.74
N ARG A 107 -16.48 -14.63 12.69
CA ARG A 107 -16.59 -13.30 12.09
C ARG A 107 -17.89 -13.13 11.31
N THR A 108 -18.84 -12.41 11.93
CA THR A 108 -20.15 -11.95 11.43
C THR A 108 -21.06 -12.97 10.75
N GLU A 109 -22.25 -13.14 11.31
CA GLU A 109 -23.37 -13.79 10.63
C GLU A 109 -23.85 -12.96 9.42
N ARG A 110 -24.31 -13.64 8.37
CA ARG A 110 -25.10 -13.02 7.29
C ARG A 110 -26.40 -12.44 7.85
N LYS A 111 -26.99 -11.48 7.13
CA LYS A 111 -28.28 -10.84 7.49
C LYS A 111 -29.49 -11.81 7.57
N ASP A 112 -29.33 -13.05 7.15
CA ASP A 112 -30.33 -14.13 7.26
C ASP A 112 -30.03 -15.13 8.39
N GLY A 113 -29.00 -14.89 9.21
CA GLY A 113 -28.62 -15.72 10.35
C GLY A 113 -27.90 -17.02 10.01
N GLN A 114 -27.54 -17.28 8.75
CA GLN A 114 -26.91 -18.55 8.34
C GLN A 114 -25.38 -18.59 8.50
N GLY A 115 -24.83 -17.86 9.48
CA GLY A 115 -23.38 -17.66 9.62
C GLY A 115 -22.77 -16.87 8.45
N ALA A 116 -21.44 -16.80 8.37
CA ALA A 116 -20.75 -16.26 7.20
C ALA A 116 -20.84 -17.22 6.00
N LEU A 117 -20.80 -16.73 4.75
CA LEU A 117 -20.57 -17.65 3.62
C LEU A 117 -19.19 -18.28 3.78
N ARG A 118 -19.04 -19.48 3.22
CA ARG A 118 -17.76 -20.15 3.07
C ARG A 118 -17.58 -20.59 1.63
N LEU A 119 -16.36 -20.49 1.11
CA LEU A 119 -15.99 -21.30 -0.05
C LEU A 119 -15.84 -22.76 0.37
N ALA A 120 -15.84 -23.66 -0.63
CA ALA A 120 -15.46 -25.05 -0.41
C ALA A 120 -13.98 -25.14 0.03
N PRO A 121 -13.60 -26.09 0.90
CA PRO A 121 -12.29 -26.10 1.57
C PRO A 121 -11.06 -26.01 0.64
N GLU A 122 -11.16 -26.57 -0.56
CA GLU A 122 -10.15 -26.51 -1.61
C GLU A 122 -9.88 -25.08 -2.15
N LEU A 123 -10.66 -24.08 -1.73
CA LEU A 123 -10.51 -22.66 -2.05
C LEU A 123 -10.21 -21.79 -0.81
N ASP A 124 -9.99 -22.36 0.38
CA ASP A 124 -9.65 -21.62 1.62
C ASP A 124 -8.24 -20.98 1.56
N HIS A 125 -7.47 -21.28 0.50
CA HIS A 125 -6.12 -20.81 0.20
C HIS A 125 -6.09 -19.63 -0.80
N LEU A 126 -7.17 -18.84 -0.88
CA LEU A 126 -7.27 -17.68 -1.78
C LEU A 126 -7.04 -16.35 -1.06
N VAL A 127 -6.39 -15.40 -1.77
CA VAL A 127 -6.45 -13.96 -1.46
C VAL A 127 -7.25 -13.24 -2.55
N VAL A 128 -8.25 -12.44 -2.15
CA VAL A 128 -9.20 -11.79 -3.06
C VAL A 128 -9.26 -10.29 -2.78
N ARG A 129 -9.40 -9.43 -3.79
CA ARG A 129 -9.39 -7.97 -3.57
C ARG A 129 -10.68 -7.48 -2.92
N THR A 130 -10.54 -6.64 -1.90
CA THR A 130 -11.63 -5.92 -1.23
C THR A 130 -12.43 -5.04 -2.21
N GLN A 131 -13.67 -4.72 -1.85
CA GLN A 131 -14.54 -3.82 -2.61
C GLN A 131 -15.51 -3.06 -1.70
N TRP A 132 -16.05 -1.94 -2.15
CA TRP A 132 -17.18 -1.27 -1.51
C TRP A 132 -18.37 -1.15 -2.49
N PRO A 133 -19.64 -1.34 -2.06
CA PRO A 133 -20.04 -1.83 -0.74
C PRO A 133 -19.54 -3.26 -0.47
N VAL A 134 -19.39 -3.59 0.82
CA VAL A 134 -19.26 -4.99 1.26
C VAL A 134 -20.52 -5.73 0.82
N GLY A 135 -20.35 -6.71 -0.05
CA GLY A 135 -21.43 -7.58 -0.53
C GLY A 135 -21.67 -8.74 0.43
N GLU A 136 -21.97 -9.92 -0.12
CA GLU A 136 -21.68 -11.14 0.62
C GLU A 136 -20.16 -11.33 0.75
N VAL A 137 -19.69 -12.06 1.76
CA VAL A 137 -18.26 -12.26 2.08
C VAL A 137 -18.02 -13.71 2.48
N TYR A 138 -16.88 -14.26 2.06
CA TYR A 138 -16.45 -15.61 2.43
C TYR A 138 -15.54 -15.53 3.67
N GLY A 139 -16.08 -15.91 4.83
CA GLY A 139 -15.41 -15.75 6.13
C GLY A 139 -14.16 -16.61 6.33
N ASN A 140 -13.91 -17.58 5.44
CA ASN A 140 -12.71 -18.42 5.42
C ASN A 140 -11.61 -17.94 4.45
N VAL A 141 -11.83 -16.86 3.70
CA VAL A 141 -10.94 -16.36 2.65
C VAL A 141 -10.20 -15.10 3.12
N LEU A 142 -8.95 -14.94 2.68
CA LEU A 142 -8.13 -13.77 2.95
C LEU A 142 -8.40 -12.67 1.91
N TYR A 143 -8.25 -11.41 2.31
CA TYR A 143 -8.55 -10.26 1.47
C TYR A 143 -7.35 -9.33 1.28
N GLU A 144 -7.26 -8.73 0.09
CA GLU A 144 -6.26 -7.71 -0.23
C GLU A 144 -6.92 -6.32 -0.26
N GLY A 145 -6.29 -5.36 0.41
CA GLY A 145 -6.71 -3.97 0.46
C GLY A 145 -6.72 -3.30 -0.91
N ASN A 146 -7.71 -2.44 -1.12
CA ASN A 146 -7.81 -1.60 -2.29
C ASN A 146 -8.29 -0.20 -1.88
N ASN A 147 -7.35 0.72 -1.69
CA ASN A 147 -7.63 2.10 -1.27
C ASN A 147 -8.64 2.80 -2.20
N SER A 148 -8.52 2.65 -3.53
CA SER A 148 -9.49 3.26 -4.47
C SER A 148 -10.89 2.67 -4.34
N ALA A 149 -11.02 1.39 -3.98
CA ALA A 149 -12.32 0.78 -3.72
C ALA A 149 -12.93 1.20 -2.37
N MET A 150 -12.12 1.48 -1.34
CA MET A 150 -12.63 1.94 -0.04
C MET A 150 -12.95 3.43 -0.02
N ARG A 151 -12.11 4.28 -0.63
CA ARG A 151 -12.38 5.73 -0.76
C ARG A 151 -13.53 5.98 -1.75
N GLY A 152 -13.55 5.27 -2.87
CA GLY A 152 -14.51 5.46 -3.97
C GLY A 152 -13.93 6.33 -5.09
N ALA A 153 -14.81 6.87 -5.94
CA ALA A 153 -14.42 7.87 -6.93
C ALA A 153 -14.01 9.16 -6.24
N ALA A 154 -12.97 9.82 -6.74
CA ALA A 154 -12.67 11.19 -6.36
C ALA A 154 -13.56 12.15 -7.17
N GLU A 155 -13.96 13.24 -6.54
CA GLU A 155 -14.64 14.37 -7.15
C GLU A 155 -13.65 15.21 -7.99
N SER A 156 -14.15 16.20 -8.73
CA SER A 156 -13.34 17.03 -9.64
C SER A 156 -12.24 17.87 -8.96
N ASP A 157 -12.32 18.07 -7.65
CA ASP A 157 -11.31 18.73 -6.81
C ASP A 157 -10.34 17.75 -6.12
N GLY A 158 -10.51 16.43 -6.36
CA GLY A 158 -9.73 15.37 -5.75
C GLY A 158 -10.21 14.91 -4.38
N SER A 159 -11.17 15.58 -3.73
CA SER A 159 -11.83 15.07 -2.53
C SER A 159 -12.62 13.78 -2.83
N TYR A 160 -13.04 13.05 -1.81
CA TYR A 160 -14.02 11.96 -1.96
C TYR A 160 -15.28 12.34 -1.17
N ALA A 161 -16.47 11.93 -1.64
CA ALA A 161 -17.77 12.31 -1.06
C ALA A 161 -18.10 11.74 0.34
N ILE A 162 -17.10 11.29 1.10
CA ILE A 162 -17.20 10.64 2.42
C ILE A 162 -16.09 11.13 3.35
N SER A 163 -16.24 10.92 4.66
CA SER A 163 -15.21 11.28 5.64
C SER A 163 -14.11 10.22 5.78
N ALA A 164 -12.96 10.62 6.34
CA ALA A 164 -11.90 9.69 6.74
C ALA A 164 -12.38 8.64 7.76
N LEU A 165 -13.31 9.00 8.65
CA LEU A 165 -13.94 8.06 9.59
C LEU A 165 -14.83 7.03 8.87
N ASP A 166 -15.56 7.43 7.82
CA ASP A 166 -16.30 6.48 6.98
C ASP A 166 -15.33 5.52 6.27
N ILE A 167 -14.19 6.02 5.75
CA ILE A 167 -13.16 5.20 5.12
C ILE A 167 -12.59 4.19 6.12
N ALA A 168 -12.23 4.64 7.33
CA ALA A 168 -11.73 3.76 8.38
C ALA A 168 -12.78 2.71 8.80
N GLU A 169 -14.07 3.06 8.88
CA GLU A 169 -15.12 2.11 9.22
C GLU A 169 -15.46 1.13 8.08
N ARG A 170 -15.26 1.52 6.81
CA ARG A 170 -15.29 0.57 5.67
C ARG A 170 -14.18 -0.48 5.80
N TRP A 171 -12.98 -0.06 6.21
CA TRP A 171 -11.89 -0.99 6.53
C TRP A 171 -12.23 -1.88 7.72
N ARG A 172 -12.58 -1.31 8.88
CA ARG A 172 -12.93 -2.08 10.09
C ARG A 172 -14.07 -3.06 9.82
N THR A 173 -15.04 -2.71 8.97
CA THR A 173 -16.05 -3.64 8.46
C THR A 173 -15.41 -4.85 7.77
N TRP A 174 -14.49 -4.66 6.81
CA TRP A 174 -13.74 -5.76 6.16
C TRP A 174 -12.99 -6.65 7.16
N GLY A 175 -12.34 -6.06 8.17
CA GLY A 175 -11.67 -6.80 9.25
C GLY A 175 -12.61 -7.66 10.10
N ARG A 176 -13.86 -7.21 10.31
CA ARG A 176 -14.88 -7.98 11.05
C ARG A 176 -15.53 -9.12 10.25
N VAL A 177 -15.43 -9.15 8.92
CA VAL A 177 -16.15 -10.10 8.04
C VAL A 177 -15.27 -11.14 7.34
N GLY A 178 -14.00 -10.84 7.06
CA GLY A 178 -13.07 -11.74 6.36
C GLY A 178 -12.14 -12.50 7.30
N ARG A 179 -11.49 -13.58 6.82
CA ARG A 179 -10.48 -14.33 7.60
C ARG A 179 -9.27 -13.47 7.98
N GLY A 180 -8.95 -12.50 7.14
CA GLY A 180 -7.90 -11.50 7.36
C GLY A 180 -7.80 -10.55 6.17
N VAL A 181 -7.14 -9.41 6.36
CA VAL A 181 -7.01 -8.33 5.37
C VAL A 181 -5.55 -7.88 5.30
N PHE A 182 -4.85 -8.27 4.23
CA PHE A 182 -3.57 -7.68 3.84
C PHE A 182 -3.80 -6.25 3.36
N MET A 183 -3.01 -5.28 3.82
CA MET A 183 -3.20 -3.89 3.40
C MET A 183 -1.92 -3.08 3.59
N LEU A 184 -1.57 -2.33 2.55
CA LEU A 184 -0.36 -1.51 2.47
C LEU A 184 -0.37 -0.41 3.54
N ARG A 185 0.62 -0.46 4.45
CA ARG A 185 0.81 0.48 5.57
C ARG A 185 2.29 0.85 5.66
N ASP A 186 2.82 1.35 4.55
CA ASP A 186 4.23 1.68 4.34
C ASP A 186 4.44 3.05 3.64
N SER A 187 3.50 3.47 2.80
CA SER A 187 3.46 4.80 2.16
C SER A 187 3.15 5.92 3.15
N LEU A 188 3.83 7.07 3.02
CA LEU A 188 3.45 8.29 3.73
C LEU A 188 2.23 8.96 3.08
N TRP A 189 2.19 9.02 1.75
CA TRP A 189 1.25 9.87 1.00
C TRP A 189 -0.06 9.14 0.61
N ASN A 190 0.01 7.84 0.32
CA ASN A 190 -1.12 7.01 -0.12
C ASN A 190 -1.77 6.19 1.03
N GLN A 191 -1.72 6.70 2.27
CA GLN A 191 -2.42 6.12 3.44
C GLN A 191 -3.93 5.97 3.19
N GLN A 192 -4.59 5.07 3.91
CA GLN A 192 -5.96 4.57 3.62
C GLN A 192 -6.99 5.68 3.33
N ASP A 193 -6.96 6.76 4.10
CA ASP A 193 -7.83 7.94 4.03
C ASP A 193 -7.28 9.12 3.21
N HIS A 194 -6.02 9.06 2.74
CA HIS A 194 -5.29 10.09 1.97
C HIS A 194 -4.91 11.35 2.77
N VAL A 195 -3.61 11.45 3.08
CA VAL A 195 -2.98 12.60 3.75
C VAL A 195 -3.25 13.90 2.98
N GLY A 196 -3.49 15.01 3.70
CA GLY A 196 -3.75 16.34 3.14
C GLY A 196 -5.17 16.55 2.58
N ARG A 197 -5.95 15.48 2.33
CA ARG A 197 -7.36 15.59 1.89
C ARG A 197 -8.36 15.52 3.05
N TYR A 198 -7.98 14.86 4.15
CA TYR A 198 -8.71 14.89 5.43
C TYR A 198 -7.73 14.95 6.59
N ALA A 199 -8.21 15.39 7.75
CA ALA A 199 -7.53 15.10 9.00
C ALA A 199 -7.46 13.56 9.15
N PRO A 200 -6.26 12.97 9.28
CA PRO A 200 -6.08 11.51 9.26
C PRO A 200 -6.68 10.87 10.51
N VAL A 201 -7.33 9.70 10.37
CA VAL A 201 -7.90 8.97 11.51
C VAL A 201 -6.82 8.44 12.44
N ALA A 202 -5.72 7.96 11.85
CA ALA A 202 -4.47 7.66 12.55
C ALA A 202 -3.33 7.80 11.55
N LEU A 203 -2.59 8.91 11.65
CA LEU A 203 -1.46 9.19 10.77
C LEU A 203 -0.32 8.22 11.05
N MET A 204 0.30 7.71 10.01
CA MET A 204 1.49 6.85 10.10
C MET A 204 2.73 7.63 9.69
N LEU A 205 3.81 7.52 10.48
CA LEU A 205 5.16 7.90 10.06
C LEU A 205 5.63 6.91 8.98
N SER A 206 6.22 7.38 7.87
CA SER A 206 6.76 6.46 6.86
C SER A 206 8.08 5.84 7.33
N PRO A 207 8.34 4.56 7.00
CA PRO A 207 9.62 3.93 7.30
C PRO A 207 10.80 4.68 6.67
N SER A 208 10.67 5.23 5.46
CA SER A 208 11.71 6.06 4.83
C SER A 208 12.07 7.33 5.63
N TRP A 209 11.08 7.97 6.26
CA TRP A 209 11.31 9.13 7.13
C TRP A 209 11.95 8.72 8.45
N LEU A 210 11.60 7.54 8.99
CA LEU A 210 12.31 6.97 10.13
C LEU A 210 13.77 6.65 9.78
N THR A 211 14.04 6.06 8.60
CA THR A 211 15.39 5.80 8.10
C THR A 211 16.24 7.07 8.07
N VAL A 212 15.69 8.21 7.62
CA VAL A 212 16.37 9.52 7.65
C VAL A 212 16.77 9.91 9.08
N ALA A 213 15.84 9.81 10.03
CA ALA A 213 16.11 10.18 11.42
C ALA A 213 17.14 9.27 12.11
N VAL A 214 17.08 7.95 11.85
CA VAL A 214 18.07 6.98 12.33
C VAL A 214 19.45 7.25 11.71
N HIS A 215 19.50 7.61 10.42
CA HIS A 215 20.76 7.94 9.74
C HIS A 215 21.43 9.19 10.34
N GLU A 216 20.72 10.31 10.52
CA GLU A 216 21.29 11.51 11.15
C GLU A 216 21.88 11.23 12.54
N VAL A 217 21.15 10.49 13.38
CA VAL A 217 21.61 10.16 14.74
C VAL A 217 22.78 9.17 14.72
N SER A 218 22.88 8.29 13.72
CA SER A 218 24.08 7.45 13.51
C SER A 218 25.32 8.24 13.08
N LEU A 219 25.16 9.42 12.48
CA LEU A 219 26.24 10.36 12.15
C LEU A 219 26.61 11.27 13.34
N GLY A 220 25.92 11.14 14.49
CA GLY A 220 26.08 12.02 15.65
C GLY A 220 25.41 13.39 15.49
N HIS A 221 24.54 13.56 14.49
CA HIS A 221 23.72 14.76 14.34
C HIS A 221 22.45 14.68 15.21
N ALA A 222 21.78 15.82 15.41
CA ALA A 222 20.46 15.84 16.03
C ALA A 222 19.41 15.21 15.10
N SER A 223 18.40 14.53 15.67
CA SER A 223 17.28 14.01 14.88
C SER A 223 16.58 15.16 14.13
N PRO A 224 16.37 15.03 12.80
CA PRO A 224 15.78 16.08 11.97
C PRO A 224 14.31 16.33 12.31
N ARG A 225 13.86 17.53 11.94
CA ARG A 225 12.54 18.11 12.22
C ARG A 225 12.01 18.82 10.97
N LEU A 226 10.71 19.10 10.92
CA LEU A 226 10.13 19.94 9.86
C LEU A 226 10.21 21.41 10.25
N GLY A 227 10.35 22.29 9.26
CA GLY A 227 10.25 23.75 9.46
C GLY A 227 8.82 24.26 9.56
N VAL A 228 7.95 23.56 10.31
CA VAL A 228 6.55 23.93 10.46
C VAL A 228 6.38 25.17 11.35
N PRO A 229 5.63 26.20 10.93
CA PRO A 229 5.25 27.32 11.78
C PRO A 229 4.38 26.85 12.96
N ALA A 230 4.62 27.42 14.14
CA ALA A 230 3.91 27.07 15.37
C ALA A 230 2.41 27.40 15.39
N ASP A 231 1.90 28.11 14.38
CA ASP A 231 0.48 28.42 14.18
C ASP A 231 0.06 28.02 12.76
N PRO A 232 -0.79 26.98 12.58
CA PRO A 232 -1.41 26.63 11.30
C PRO A 232 -2.21 27.77 10.62
N GLY A 233 -2.69 28.74 11.41
CA GLY A 233 -3.44 29.90 10.91
C GLY A 233 -2.57 31.03 10.33
N ASN A 234 -1.25 31.03 10.57
CA ASN A 234 -0.38 32.12 10.16
C ASN A 234 0.02 32.04 8.68
N ASP A 235 -0.86 32.52 7.79
CA ASP A 235 -0.64 32.55 6.33
C ASP A 235 0.73 33.15 5.93
N GLU A 236 1.20 34.22 6.57
CA GLU A 236 2.49 34.85 6.24
C GLU A 236 3.67 33.90 6.49
N ALA A 237 3.66 33.17 7.61
CA ALA A 237 4.72 32.22 7.95
C ALA A 237 4.68 30.96 7.06
N TRP A 238 3.50 30.49 6.66
CA TRP A 238 3.38 29.30 5.79
C TRP A 238 3.67 29.60 4.31
N THR A 239 3.15 30.71 3.77
CA THR A 239 3.31 31.09 2.35
C THR A 239 4.77 31.43 1.99
N ALA A 240 5.61 31.76 2.97
CA ALA A 240 7.03 32.06 2.80
C ALA A 240 7.96 30.83 2.69
N LEU A 241 7.46 29.60 2.90
CA LEU A 241 8.30 28.40 2.96
C LEU A 241 8.58 27.80 1.58
N GLY A 242 9.86 27.65 1.23
CA GLY A 242 10.28 26.74 0.17
C GLY A 242 10.22 25.26 0.62
N PRO A 243 10.25 24.28 -0.31
CA PRO A 243 10.22 22.85 0.04
C PRO A 243 11.35 22.45 0.99
N GLU A 244 12.57 22.94 0.75
CA GLU A 244 13.74 22.72 1.61
C GLU A 244 13.55 23.26 3.04
N ALA A 245 12.90 24.42 3.17
CA ALA A 245 12.63 25.03 4.48
C ALA A 245 11.57 24.25 5.26
N LEU A 246 10.58 23.66 4.58
CA LEU A 246 9.52 22.86 5.21
C LEU A 246 9.98 21.44 5.56
N PHE A 247 10.62 20.73 4.61
CA PHE A 247 10.96 19.30 4.74
C PHE A 247 12.40 19.03 5.18
N GLY A 248 13.32 19.99 5.08
CA GLY A 248 14.71 19.83 5.51
C GLY A 248 15.41 18.66 4.83
N LEU A 249 15.64 17.58 5.59
CA LEU A 249 16.36 16.37 5.14
C LEU A 249 15.42 15.21 4.75
N PHE A 250 14.10 15.38 4.85
CA PHE A 250 13.12 14.37 4.46
C PHE A 250 12.71 14.52 2.98
N PRO A 251 12.37 13.43 2.26
CA PRO A 251 11.84 13.49 0.91
C PRO A 251 10.62 14.44 0.81
N PRO A 252 10.70 15.52 0.02
CA PRO A 252 9.65 16.53 -0.05
C PRO A 252 8.44 16.02 -0.85
N SER A 253 7.23 16.37 -0.42
CA SER A 253 6.02 16.17 -1.22
C SER A 253 5.61 17.47 -1.88
N GLU A 254 5.66 17.54 -3.21
CA GLU A 254 5.16 18.69 -4.00
C GLU A 254 3.68 18.99 -3.66
N THR A 255 2.86 17.93 -3.55
CA THR A 255 1.42 18.05 -3.23
C THR A 255 1.18 18.67 -1.86
N LEU A 256 1.91 18.23 -0.82
CA LEU A 256 1.73 18.82 0.52
C LEU A 256 2.43 20.16 0.68
N HIS A 257 3.52 20.42 -0.05
CA HIS A 257 4.11 21.76 -0.13
C HIS A 257 3.08 22.75 -0.68
N LEU A 258 2.57 22.48 -1.88
CA LEU A 258 1.56 23.29 -2.55
C LEU A 258 0.35 23.59 -1.65
N TRP A 259 -0.28 22.55 -1.08
CA TRP A 259 -1.46 22.72 -0.23
C TRP A 259 -1.15 23.37 1.13
N ALA A 260 0.07 23.28 1.66
CA ALA A 260 0.44 23.96 2.91
C ALA A 260 0.72 25.45 2.67
N THR A 261 1.38 25.80 1.56
CA THR A 261 1.82 27.16 1.26
C THR A 261 0.81 27.97 0.44
N GLU A 262 -0.32 27.39 0.03
CA GLU A 262 -1.50 28.12 -0.40
C GLU A 262 -2.05 29.03 0.74
N THR A 263 -2.55 30.21 0.37
CA THR A 263 -3.07 31.23 1.30
C THR A 263 -4.53 30.92 1.72
N LEU A 264 -4.80 30.84 3.02
CA LEU A 264 -6.17 30.63 3.55
C LEU A 264 -7.12 31.78 3.22
N THR A 265 -6.63 33.01 3.31
CA THR A 265 -7.47 34.23 3.19
C THR A 265 -7.98 34.53 1.78
N SER A 266 -7.38 33.96 0.73
CA SER A 266 -7.83 34.09 -0.67
C SER A 266 -8.54 32.86 -1.23
N SER A 267 -8.56 31.76 -0.48
CA SER A 267 -9.08 30.47 -0.93
C SER A 267 -10.59 30.34 -0.74
N ASP A 268 -11.22 29.53 -1.60
CA ASP A 268 -12.60 29.07 -1.40
C ASP A 268 -12.73 28.18 -0.15
N ALA A 269 -13.96 27.87 0.28
CA ALA A 269 -14.18 27.14 1.53
C ALA A 269 -13.60 25.71 1.53
N LEU A 270 -13.51 25.03 0.39
CA LEU A 270 -12.97 23.68 0.26
C LEU A 270 -11.44 23.73 0.18
N SER A 271 -10.86 24.65 -0.58
CA SER A 271 -9.40 24.87 -0.57
C SER A 271 -8.91 25.32 0.80
N ALA A 272 -9.60 26.23 1.47
CA ALA A 272 -9.27 26.64 2.84
C ALA A 272 -9.37 25.48 3.86
N ALA A 273 -10.23 24.48 3.63
CA ALA A 273 -10.26 23.26 4.44
C ALA A 273 -9.06 22.35 4.16
N ARG A 274 -8.72 22.11 2.88
CA ARG A 274 -7.54 21.35 2.43
C ARG A 274 -6.24 21.91 2.99
N ILE A 275 -6.09 23.23 2.97
CA ILE A 275 -4.90 23.94 3.48
C ILE A 275 -4.75 23.71 4.99
N ARG A 276 -5.80 23.96 5.78
CA ARG A 276 -5.78 23.70 7.24
C ARG A 276 -5.42 22.25 7.54
N VAL A 277 -6.14 21.31 6.95
CA VAL A 277 -5.86 19.86 7.06
C VAL A 277 -4.41 19.53 6.75
N THR A 278 -3.83 20.10 5.70
CA THR A 278 -2.44 19.85 5.31
C THR A 278 -1.45 20.41 6.34
N ARG A 279 -1.63 21.66 6.78
CA ARG A 279 -0.81 22.31 7.81
C ARG A 279 -0.89 21.56 9.14
N ASP A 280 -2.10 21.20 9.59
CA ASP A 280 -2.36 20.42 10.80
C ASP A 280 -1.68 19.04 10.72
N THR A 281 -1.71 18.39 9.55
CA THR A 281 -1.06 17.08 9.35
C THR A 281 0.47 17.18 9.35
N LEU A 282 1.05 18.25 8.79
CA LEU A 282 2.49 18.51 8.85
C LEU A 282 2.95 18.81 10.29
N VAL A 283 2.16 19.54 11.07
CA VAL A 283 2.43 19.75 12.51
C VAL A 283 2.34 18.43 13.29
N LEU A 284 1.42 17.52 12.94
CA LEU A 284 1.35 16.19 13.54
C LEU A 284 2.56 15.31 13.17
N LEU A 285 3.06 15.38 11.93
CA LEU A 285 4.31 14.71 11.54
C LEU A 285 5.50 15.25 12.33
N ASP A 286 5.63 16.57 12.48
CA ASP A 286 6.71 17.16 13.28
C ASP A 286 6.60 16.78 14.78
N GLY A 287 5.39 16.57 15.30
CA GLY A 287 5.16 15.99 16.62
C GLY A 287 5.71 14.56 16.77
N TYR A 288 5.61 13.72 15.73
CA TYR A 288 6.26 12.40 15.74
C TYR A 288 7.78 12.52 15.70
N LEU A 289 8.32 13.41 14.86
CA LEU A 289 9.76 13.67 14.76
C LEU A 289 10.34 14.31 16.03
N ALA A 290 9.55 15.11 16.76
CA ALA A 290 9.91 15.60 18.08
C ALA A 290 10.17 14.44 19.05
N SER A 291 9.31 13.41 19.04
CA SER A 291 9.48 12.25 19.92
C SER A 291 10.55 11.25 19.44
N LEU A 292 11.04 11.37 18.20
CA LEU A 292 12.31 10.77 17.78
C LEU A 292 13.51 11.53 18.36
N ALA A 293 13.47 12.87 18.35
CA ALA A 293 14.51 13.71 18.93
C ALA A 293 14.63 13.54 20.45
N GLU A 294 13.51 13.32 21.16
CA GLU A 294 13.47 13.00 22.60
C GLU A 294 14.32 11.77 22.99
N VAL A 295 14.50 10.81 22.08
CA VAL A 295 15.29 9.59 22.34
C VAL A 295 16.66 9.58 21.65
N ALA A 296 16.99 10.61 20.88
CA ALA A 296 18.20 10.63 20.04
C ALA A 296 19.52 10.56 20.83
N GLU A 297 19.56 11.02 22.08
CA GLU A 297 20.73 10.88 22.96
C GLU A 297 21.07 9.42 23.31
N HIS A 298 20.11 8.50 23.14
CA HIS A 298 20.27 7.06 23.30
C HIS A 298 20.68 6.35 21.99
N GLY A 299 20.98 7.10 20.93
CA GLY A 299 21.53 6.60 19.67
C GLY A 299 20.50 6.06 18.67
N PRO A 300 20.97 5.62 17.48
CA PRO A 300 20.11 5.31 16.33
C PRO A 300 19.14 4.14 16.60
N ALA A 301 19.54 3.16 17.42
CA ALA A 301 18.68 2.02 17.78
C ALA A 301 17.46 2.46 18.61
N ALA A 302 17.61 3.42 19.52
CA ALA A 302 16.51 3.96 20.30
C ALA A 302 15.53 4.77 19.43
N VAL A 303 16.06 5.55 18.48
CA VAL A 303 15.25 6.25 17.45
C VAL A 303 14.45 5.25 16.61
N ALA A 304 15.09 4.20 16.11
CA ALA A 304 14.45 3.14 15.32
C ALA A 304 13.32 2.45 16.12
N ALA A 305 13.57 2.08 17.38
CA ALA A 305 12.57 1.49 18.26
C ALA A 305 11.39 2.43 18.56
N ARG A 306 11.65 3.71 18.82
CA ARG A 306 10.61 4.72 19.07
C ARG A 306 9.74 4.97 17.84
N GLY A 307 10.34 5.07 16.66
CA GLY A 307 9.60 5.19 15.41
C GLY A 307 8.80 3.94 15.07
N ALA A 308 9.33 2.75 15.33
CA ALA A 308 8.61 1.49 15.19
C ALA A 308 7.38 1.41 16.10
N GLU A 309 7.46 1.91 17.33
CA GLU A 309 6.30 2.03 18.23
C GLU A 309 5.27 3.05 17.72
N LEU A 310 5.69 4.22 17.22
CA LEU A 310 4.77 5.20 16.62
C LEU A 310 4.02 4.64 15.40
N ILE A 311 4.71 3.85 14.56
CA ILE A 311 4.12 3.15 13.41
C ILE A 311 3.12 2.07 13.85
N ALA A 312 3.47 1.26 14.86
CA ALA A 312 2.60 0.21 15.39
C ALA A 312 1.36 0.80 16.11
N GLN A 313 1.55 1.86 16.91
CA GLN A 313 0.45 2.60 17.55
C GLN A 313 -0.52 3.16 16.51
N SER A 314 0.00 3.75 15.42
CA SER A 314 -0.84 4.20 14.29
C SER A 314 -1.67 3.09 13.68
N ASP A 315 -1.14 1.86 13.56
CA ASP A 315 -1.93 0.71 13.10
C ASP A 315 -3.05 0.37 14.09
N ARG A 316 -2.74 0.31 15.40
CA ARG A 316 -3.74 0.03 16.45
C ARG A 316 -4.84 1.10 16.51
N ASP A 317 -4.51 2.37 16.33
CA ASP A 317 -5.49 3.46 16.29
C ASP A 317 -6.36 3.42 15.03
N TYR A 318 -5.77 3.09 13.87
CA TYR A 318 -6.55 2.96 12.63
C TYR A 318 -7.52 1.77 12.70
N PHE A 319 -7.07 0.59 13.12
CA PHE A 319 -7.87 -0.64 13.03
C PHE A 319 -8.68 -0.98 14.29
N THR A 320 -8.38 -0.37 15.43
CA THR A 320 -8.53 -0.88 16.80
C THR A 320 -7.55 -2.03 17.12
N PRO A 321 -7.07 -2.16 18.38
CA PRO A 321 -6.09 -3.18 18.76
C PRO A 321 -6.53 -4.61 18.44
N GLU A 322 -7.82 -4.90 18.59
CA GLU A 322 -8.40 -6.23 18.39
C GLU A 322 -8.36 -6.62 16.90
N LEU A 323 -8.78 -5.72 16.01
CA LEU A 323 -8.71 -5.99 14.57
C LEU A 323 -7.28 -5.91 14.05
N ARG A 324 -6.38 -5.09 14.63
CA ARG A 324 -4.94 -5.16 14.30
C ARG A 324 -4.36 -6.54 14.64
N ARG A 325 -4.66 -7.08 15.83
CA ARG A 325 -4.16 -8.39 16.26
C ARG A 325 -4.74 -9.53 15.43
N ASP A 326 -6.06 -9.56 15.30
CA ASP A 326 -6.75 -10.76 14.78
C ASP A 326 -6.95 -10.74 13.26
N ALA A 327 -7.09 -9.56 12.63
CA ALA A 327 -7.70 -9.44 11.31
C ALA A 327 -6.85 -8.69 10.27
N PHE A 328 -6.13 -7.64 10.64
CA PHE A 328 -5.34 -6.85 9.71
C PHE A 328 -3.88 -7.29 9.70
N ILE A 329 -3.36 -7.44 8.48
CA ILE A 329 -1.97 -7.83 8.21
C ILE A 329 -1.33 -6.64 7.49
N PRO A 330 -0.59 -5.76 8.19
CA PRO A 330 0.15 -4.68 7.57
C PRO A 330 1.12 -5.24 6.53
N LEU A 331 0.97 -4.78 5.29
CA LEU A 331 1.82 -5.14 4.16
C LEU A 331 2.84 -4.01 3.93
N LEU A 332 4.11 -4.37 3.81
CA LEU A 332 5.20 -3.45 3.47
C LEU A 332 5.85 -3.86 2.15
N VAL A 333 6.19 -2.86 1.32
CA VAL A 333 7.02 -3.07 0.14
C VAL A 333 8.49 -2.95 0.52
N GLU A 334 9.26 -4.03 0.35
CA GLU A 334 10.72 -4.00 0.50
C GLU A 334 11.35 -3.37 -0.76
N HIS A 335 11.11 -3.97 -1.92
CA HIS A 335 11.67 -3.53 -3.21
C HIS A 335 10.70 -2.62 -3.96
N ALA A 336 10.52 -1.39 -3.45
CA ALA A 336 9.67 -0.37 -4.06
C ALA A 336 10.26 0.19 -5.37
N SER A 337 9.39 0.55 -6.31
CA SER A 337 9.83 1.22 -7.55
C SER A 337 10.29 2.67 -7.28
N PRO A 338 11.10 3.29 -8.15
CA PRO A 338 11.51 4.69 -7.97
C PRO A 338 10.33 5.66 -7.82
N HIS A 339 9.24 5.44 -8.57
CA HIS A 339 7.98 6.18 -8.43
C HIS A 339 7.36 6.05 -7.02
N GLU A 340 7.39 4.85 -6.43
CA GLU A 340 6.85 4.60 -5.09
C GLU A 340 7.73 5.15 -3.96
N ILE A 341 9.05 5.17 -4.16
CA ILE A 341 10.00 5.80 -3.21
C ILE A 341 9.86 7.32 -3.25
N ASN A 342 9.80 7.91 -4.45
CA ASN A 342 9.70 9.35 -4.65
C ASN A 342 8.30 9.90 -4.30
N ASP A 343 7.26 9.35 -4.94
CA ASP A 343 5.95 9.99 -5.05
C ASP A 343 4.91 9.39 -4.09
N GLU A 344 5.21 8.24 -3.47
CA GLU A 344 4.39 7.64 -2.39
C GLU A 344 5.12 7.56 -1.04
N GLY A 345 6.44 7.76 -0.98
CA GLY A 345 7.23 7.64 0.25
C GLY A 345 7.15 6.25 0.88
N LYS A 346 7.25 5.19 0.07
CA LYS A 346 7.22 3.78 0.46
C LYS A 346 8.61 3.21 0.76
N SER A 347 8.63 2.01 1.33
CA SER A 347 9.82 1.25 1.74
C SER A 347 10.68 1.95 2.80
N PHE A 348 11.83 1.37 3.10
CA PHE A 348 12.85 1.92 3.98
C PHE A 348 13.89 2.78 3.25
N HIS A 349 13.94 2.73 1.91
CA HIS A 349 14.85 3.54 1.10
C HIS A 349 14.41 5.01 1.04
N VAL A 350 15.36 5.91 0.80
CA VAL A 350 15.15 7.37 0.82
C VAL A 350 15.40 7.96 -0.56
N SER A 351 14.44 8.71 -1.12
CA SER A 351 14.63 9.39 -2.40
C SER A 351 15.75 10.43 -2.32
N GLY A 352 16.56 10.52 -3.38
CA GLY A 352 17.62 11.53 -3.53
C GLY A 352 18.78 11.43 -2.53
N ARG A 353 18.84 10.39 -1.69
CA ARG A 353 19.81 10.25 -0.60
C ARG A 353 20.37 8.83 -0.49
N GLU A 354 21.69 8.74 -0.42
CA GLU A 354 22.38 7.51 -0.02
C GLU A 354 22.25 7.29 1.49
N VAL A 355 21.94 6.05 1.89
CA VAL A 355 21.84 5.60 3.27
C VAL A 355 22.50 4.22 3.36
N PRO A 356 23.41 3.95 4.32
CA PRO A 356 24.05 2.65 4.46
C PRO A 356 23.03 1.53 4.72
N ASP A 357 23.23 0.37 4.10
CA ASP A 357 22.33 -0.79 4.24
C ASP A 357 22.15 -1.23 5.70
N ALA A 358 23.18 -1.07 6.55
CA ALA A 358 23.08 -1.35 7.99
C ALA A 358 22.03 -0.47 8.71
N ILE A 359 21.85 0.79 8.28
CA ILE A 359 20.84 1.70 8.84
C ILE A 359 19.43 1.34 8.33
N ILE A 360 19.34 0.92 7.06
CA ILE A 360 18.11 0.39 6.47
C ILE A 360 17.70 -0.90 7.21
N ALA A 361 18.62 -1.84 7.40
CA ALA A 361 18.41 -3.10 8.09
C ALA A 361 18.05 -2.92 9.58
N LEU A 362 18.69 -1.97 10.28
CA LEU A 362 18.33 -1.58 11.65
C LEU A 362 16.89 -1.05 11.73
N THR A 363 16.54 -0.11 10.86
CA THR A 363 15.21 0.51 10.82
C THR A 363 14.12 -0.51 10.46
N ARG A 364 14.40 -1.34 9.45
CA ARG A 364 13.57 -2.47 9.03
C ARG A 364 13.34 -3.47 10.15
N SER A 365 14.41 -3.93 10.79
CA SER A 365 14.33 -4.90 11.89
C SER A 365 13.49 -4.36 13.05
N ALA A 366 13.64 -3.09 13.42
CA ALA A 366 12.82 -2.46 14.45
C ALA A 366 11.32 -2.43 14.07
N VAL A 367 11.00 -1.92 12.87
CA VAL A 367 9.60 -1.80 12.39
C VAL A 367 8.94 -3.16 12.21
N LEU A 368 9.61 -4.13 11.58
CA LEU A 368 9.05 -5.46 11.34
C LEU A 368 8.88 -6.25 12.64
N ARG A 369 9.90 -6.30 13.52
CA ARG A 369 9.76 -6.96 14.85
C ARG A 369 8.63 -6.35 15.66
N ARG A 370 8.57 -5.02 15.73
CA ARG A 370 7.56 -4.33 16.55
C ARG A 370 6.15 -4.53 16.01
N ARG A 371 5.97 -4.54 14.68
CA ARG A 371 4.69 -4.89 14.06
C ARG A 371 4.32 -6.35 14.31
N LEU A 372 5.28 -7.28 14.22
CA LEU A 372 5.02 -8.71 14.45
C LEU A 372 4.53 -9.01 15.87
N ALA A 373 4.95 -8.22 16.86
CA ALA A 373 4.47 -8.32 18.24
C ALA A 373 2.97 -7.96 18.40
N ASP A 374 2.43 -7.08 17.54
CA ASP A 374 1.00 -6.69 17.58
C ASP A 374 0.07 -7.71 16.90
N GLY A 375 0.59 -8.57 16.02
CA GLY A 375 -0.17 -9.49 15.17
C GLY A 375 0.59 -9.83 13.88
N ASP A 376 0.00 -10.67 13.02
CA ASP A 376 0.56 -11.05 11.71
C ASP A 376 1.03 -9.82 10.89
N LEU A 377 2.11 -9.98 10.11
CA LEU A 377 2.59 -8.98 9.13
C LEU A 377 2.86 -9.61 7.76
N ALA A 378 3.00 -8.77 6.73
CA ALA A 378 3.38 -9.20 5.39
C ALA A 378 4.47 -8.30 4.77
N ILE A 379 5.32 -8.92 3.95
CA ILE A 379 6.37 -8.25 3.15
C ILE A 379 6.25 -8.69 1.68
N GLU A 380 6.34 -7.75 0.72
CA GLU A 380 6.21 -8.04 -0.71
C GLU A 380 7.43 -7.70 -1.59
N ARG A 381 7.46 -8.40 -2.74
CA ARG A 381 8.31 -8.21 -3.94
C ARG A 381 9.64 -8.95 -4.01
N TYR A 382 9.69 -10.15 -3.43
CA TYR A 382 10.80 -11.08 -3.62
C TYR A 382 10.66 -11.89 -4.92
N ASP A 383 11.60 -11.75 -5.85
CA ASP A 383 11.68 -12.55 -7.09
C ASP A 383 12.46 -13.85 -6.84
N LEU A 384 11.74 -14.96 -6.64
CA LEU A 384 12.32 -16.27 -6.29
C LEU A 384 13.22 -16.87 -7.37
N SER A 385 13.27 -16.28 -8.57
CA SER A 385 14.21 -16.71 -9.62
C SER A 385 15.65 -16.26 -9.38
N ARG A 386 15.89 -15.35 -8.42
CA ARG A 386 17.21 -14.77 -8.15
C ARG A 386 17.74 -15.25 -6.79
N ALA A 387 18.96 -15.80 -6.79
CA ALA A 387 19.61 -16.25 -5.56
C ALA A 387 19.76 -15.13 -4.52
N SER A 388 20.07 -13.90 -4.95
CA SER A 388 20.23 -12.73 -4.07
C SER A 388 18.95 -12.34 -3.33
N GLU A 389 17.77 -12.52 -3.95
CA GLU A 389 16.48 -12.26 -3.28
C GLU A 389 16.21 -13.32 -2.22
N LEU A 390 16.62 -14.58 -2.46
CA LEU A 390 16.55 -15.68 -1.49
C LEU A 390 17.57 -15.52 -0.34
N ASP A 391 18.74 -14.93 -0.59
CA ASP A 391 19.70 -14.53 0.44
C ASP A 391 19.14 -13.40 1.32
N HIS A 392 18.64 -12.32 0.71
CA HIS A 392 18.08 -11.18 1.41
C HIS A 392 16.79 -11.52 2.18
N LEU A 393 15.97 -12.43 1.65
CA LEU A 393 14.79 -12.95 2.35
C LEU A 393 15.17 -13.70 3.64
N VAL A 394 16.29 -14.44 3.65
CA VAL A 394 16.81 -15.06 4.88
C VAL A 394 17.34 -14.00 5.85
N GLU A 395 18.07 -13.00 5.37
CA GLU A 395 18.55 -11.87 6.17
C GLU A 395 17.38 -11.14 6.89
N VAL A 396 16.26 -10.94 6.20
CA VAL A 396 15.04 -10.31 6.76
C VAL A 396 14.30 -11.23 7.73
N LEU A 397 14.27 -12.54 7.50
CA LEU A 397 13.48 -13.47 8.31
C LEU A 397 14.19 -14.01 9.55
N ALA A 398 15.52 -14.17 9.52
CA ALA A 398 16.29 -14.57 10.69
C ALA A 398 16.01 -13.73 11.96
N PRO A 399 15.91 -12.38 11.91
CA PRO A 399 15.55 -11.57 13.07
C PRO A 399 14.05 -11.58 13.44
N LEU A 400 13.17 -12.26 12.68
CA LEU A 400 11.70 -12.25 12.85
C LEU A 400 11.08 -13.59 13.23
N VAL A 401 11.64 -14.70 12.72
CA VAL A 401 11.12 -16.07 12.89
C VAL A 401 12.27 -17.09 13.08
N PRO A 402 13.14 -16.93 14.10
CA PRO A 402 14.20 -17.90 14.38
C PRO A 402 13.65 -19.26 14.84
N ALA A 403 14.46 -20.33 14.71
CA ALA A 403 14.06 -21.69 15.10
C ALA A 403 13.50 -21.77 16.53
N GLY A 404 12.32 -22.38 16.67
CA GLY A 404 11.67 -22.63 17.97
C GLY A 404 10.94 -21.43 18.57
N ASP A 405 10.97 -20.25 17.95
CA ASP A 405 10.28 -19.06 18.47
C ASP A 405 8.77 -19.10 18.15
N GLU A 406 7.92 -18.92 19.16
CA GLU A 406 6.46 -18.93 19.04
C GLU A 406 5.90 -17.54 18.71
N GLY A 407 4.69 -17.47 18.13
CA GLY A 407 3.98 -16.21 17.91
C GLY A 407 3.45 -16.03 16.50
N ASN A 408 3.26 -14.77 16.11
CA ASN A 408 2.54 -14.36 14.90
C ASN A 408 3.27 -14.71 13.59
N THR A 409 2.51 -14.75 12.51
CA THR A 409 2.91 -15.19 11.17
C THR A 409 3.57 -14.06 10.37
N VAL A 410 4.64 -14.40 9.64
CA VAL A 410 5.18 -13.56 8.57
C VAL A 410 4.69 -14.09 7.21
N TRP A 411 3.98 -13.25 6.47
CA TRP A 411 3.42 -13.57 5.16
C TRP A 411 4.30 -13.03 4.03
N LEU A 412 4.81 -13.92 3.19
CA LEU A 412 5.72 -13.62 2.09
C LEU A 412 4.97 -13.47 0.78
N TRP A 413 4.95 -12.27 0.22
CA TRP A 413 4.34 -11.99 -1.08
C TRP A 413 5.41 -12.05 -2.19
N VAL A 414 5.45 -13.21 -2.86
CA VAL A 414 6.56 -13.63 -3.74
C VAL A 414 6.18 -13.64 -5.22
N THR A 415 7.19 -13.56 -6.09
CA THR A 415 7.05 -13.63 -7.54
C THR A 415 7.98 -14.66 -8.18
N GLY A 416 7.67 -15.04 -9.42
CA GLY A 416 8.68 -15.52 -10.35
C GLY A 416 9.34 -14.33 -11.07
N PRO A 417 10.07 -14.56 -12.17
CA PRO A 417 10.73 -13.49 -12.90
C PRO A 417 9.73 -12.48 -13.50
N THR A 418 9.97 -11.21 -13.21
CA THR A 418 9.27 -10.05 -13.78
C THR A 418 10.20 -9.20 -14.62
N GLU A 419 9.73 -8.66 -15.73
CA GLU A 419 10.46 -7.62 -16.47
C GLU A 419 10.38 -6.26 -15.74
N VAL A 420 11.19 -5.31 -16.20
CA VAL A 420 11.03 -3.89 -15.85
C VAL A 420 9.59 -3.45 -16.17
N GLU A 421 9.03 -2.57 -15.35
CA GLU A 421 7.59 -2.21 -15.30
C GLU A 421 6.65 -3.28 -14.70
N GLY A 422 7.17 -4.43 -14.24
CA GLY A 422 6.44 -5.36 -13.38
C GLY A 422 5.44 -6.28 -14.09
N GLU A 423 5.53 -6.38 -15.42
CA GLU A 423 4.90 -7.47 -16.18
C GLU A 423 5.64 -8.79 -15.94
N TRP A 424 4.91 -9.90 -15.94
CA TRP A 424 5.39 -11.22 -15.50
C TRP A 424 5.83 -12.04 -16.70
N LYS A 425 7.04 -12.61 -16.67
CA LYS A 425 7.63 -13.28 -17.85
C LYS A 425 8.59 -14.41 -17.47
N GLY A 426 8.01 -15.59 -17.35
CA GLY A 426 8.74 -16.84 -17.10
C GLY A 426 7.90 -17.79 -16.25
N PRO A 427 8.54 -18.75 -15.55
CA PRO A 427 7.84 -19.70 -14.69
C PRO A 427 7.08 -19.02 -13.54
N PRO A 428 5.97 -19.60 -13.06
CA PRO A 428 5.30 -19.12 -11.85
C PRO A 428 6.21 -19.26 -10.62
N ALA A 429 5.97 -18.46 -9.57
CA ALA A 429 6.73 -18.54 -8.31
C ALA A 429 6.75 -19.95 -7.68
N LEU A 430 5.70 -20.75 -7.96
CA LEU A 430 5.54 -22.12 -7.46
C LEU A 430 6.64 -23.07 -7.97
N ASP A 431 7.20 -22.83 -9.16
CA ASP A 431 8.27 -23.64 -9.74
C ASP A 431 9.61 -23.44 -8.98
N TYR A 432 9.73 -22.35 -8.22
CA TYR A 432 10.88 -22.03 -7.37
C TYR A 432 10.69 -22.46 -5.91
N ARG A 433 9.56 -23.09 -5.57
CA ARG A 433 9.19 -23.47 -4.20
C ARG A 433 10.26 -24.28 -3.49
N GLU A 434 10.78 -25.34 -4.13
CA GLU A 434 11.74 -26.25 -3.49
C GLU A 434 13.07 -25.55 -3.17
N ALA A 435 13.47 -24.56 -3.99
CA ALA A 435 14.64 -23.73 -3.71
C ALA A 435 14.39 -22.79 -2.51
N LEU A 436 13.21 -22.19 -2.42
CA LEU A 436 12.82 -21.36 -1.27
C LEU A 436 12.75 -22.19 0.02
N GLU A 437 12.03 -23.31 0.01
CA GLU A 437 11.86 -24.19 1.17
C GLU A 437 13.21 -24.74 1.67
N ALA A 438 14.09 -25.18 0.75
CA ALA A 438 15.45 -25.60 1.10
C ALA A 438 16.30 -24.45 1.67
N LYS A 439 16.16 -23.22 1.15
CA LYS A 439 16.88 -22.04 1.64
C LYS A 439 16.46 -21.67 3.06
N LEU A 440 15.15 -21.56 3.32
CA LEU A 440 14.60 -21.20 4.63
C LEU A 440 14.91 -22.28 5.69
N LEU A 441 14.86 -23.55 5.30
CA LEU A 441 15.22 -24.69 6.16
C LEU A 441 16.73 -24.70 6.49
N ALA A 442 17.60 -24.48 5.50
CA ALA A 442 19.05 -24.41 5.71
C ALA A 442 19.48 -23.23 6.58
N ALA A 443 18.70 -22.15 6.59
CA ALA A 443 18.88 -20.99 7.47
C ALA A 443 18.35 -21.20 8.90
N GLY A 444 17.68 -22.32 9.20
CA GLY A 444 17.15 -22.59 10.55
C GLY A 444 16.00 -21.67 10.95
N LEU A 445 15.11 -21.33 10.01
CA LEU A 445 13.95 -20.48 10.27
C LEU A 445 12.73 -21.31 10.73
N ASN A 446 11.85 -20.71 11.54
CA ASN A 446 10.60 -21.34 11.94
C ASN A 446 9.57 -21.30 10.79
N LEU A 447 9.59 -22.35 9.96
CA LEU A 447 8.69 -22.50 8.82
C LEU A 447 7.20 -22.53 9.22
N ASP A 448 6.87 -22.99 10.43
CA ASP A 448 5.49 -23.00 10.92
C ASP A 448 4.92 -21.58 11.11
N ARG A 449 5.76 -20.55 11.18
CA ARG A 449 5.37 -19.13 11.21
C ARG A 449 5.55 -18.38 9.88
N ILE A 450 5.96 -19.07 8.81
CA ILE A 450 6.09 -18.49 7.46
C ILE A 450 4.92 -18.96 6.59
N ARG A 451 4.24 -18.03 5.90
CA ARG A 451 3.20 -18.39 4.90
C ARG A 451 3.46 -17.67 3.59
N VAL A 452 3.37 -18.39 2.48
CA VAL A 452 3.65 -17.83 1.15
C VAL A 452 2.34 -17.43 0.46
N VAL A 453 2.34 -16.24 -0.13
CA VAL A 453 1.33 -15.71 -1.05
C VAL A 453 1.98 -15.47 -2.39
N THR A 454 1.44 -16.06 -3.46
CA THR A 454 1.91 -15.81 -4.83
C THR A 454 0.76 -15.28 -5.68
N ARG A 455 1.07 -14.36 -6.60
CA ARG A 455 0.13 -13.86 -7.59
C ARG A 455 0.01 -14.86 -8.74
N ASN A 456 -1.23 -15.13 -9.16
CA ASN A 456 -1.47 -15.88 -10.39
C ASN A 456 -0.94 -15.12 -11.62
N PRO A 457 -0.03 -15.70 -12.45
CA PRO A 457 0.33 -15.10 -13.73
C PRO A 457 -0.78 -15.27 -14.78
N GLU A 458 -1.63 -16.30 -14.66
CA GLU A 458 -2.67 -16.61 -15.64
C GLU A 458 -3.99 -15.88 -15.35
N ALA A 459 -4.60 -15.32 -16.38
CA ALA A 459 -5.95 -14.76 -16.29
C ALA A 459 -7.01 -15.86 -16.47
N LEU A 460 -7.85 -16.10 -15.45
CA LEU A 460 -8.99 -17.02 -15.53
C LEU A 460 -9.87 -16.73 -16.76
N SER A 461 -10.05 -17.73 -17.60
CA SER A 461 -10.70 -17.63 -18.91
C SER A 461 -12.17 -17.21 -18.80
N SER A 462 -12.75 -16.91 -19.97
CA SER A 462 -14.18 -16.66 -20.14
C SER A 462 -15.02 -17.93 -20.31
N LYS A 463 -14.41 -19.12 -20.40
CA LYS A 463 -15.09 -20.39 -20.74
C LYS A 463 -15.23 -21.34 -19.55
N THR A 464 -14.18 -21.50 -18.76
CA THR A 464 -14.10 -22.50 -17.68
C THR A 464 -13.56 -21.93 -16.35
N PRO A 465 -13.94 -20.69 -15.94
CA PRO A 465 -13.25 -19.95 -14.90
C PRO A 465 -13.22 -20.62 -13.51
N ALA A 466 -14.28 -21.33 -13.12
CA ALA A 466 -14.31 -21.99 -11.82
C ALA A 466 -13.51 -23.31 -11.80
N ALA A 467 -13.44 -24.03 -12.92
CA ALA A 467 -12.64 -25.25 -13.02
C ALA A 467 -11.13 -24.93 -13.06
N GLU A 468 -10.76 -23.87 -13.79
CA GLU A 468 -9.40 -23.32 -13.78
C GLU A 468 -9.02 -22.81 -12.38
N LEU A 469 -9.90 -22.04 -11.73
CA LEU A 469 -9.67 -21.55 -10.38
C LEU A 469 -9.54 -22.69 -9.36
N ALA A 470 -10.40 -23.71 -9.41
CA ALA A 470 -10.31 -24.86 -8.51
C ALA A 470 -9.02 -25.65 -8.73
N SER A 471 -8.59 -25.83 -9.99
CA SER A 471 -7.31 -26.47 -10.32
C SER A 471 -6.12 -25.67 -9.77
N GLN A 472 -6.08 -24.37 -10.03
CA GLN A 472 -5.01 -23.48 -9.58
C GLN A 472 -4.99 -23.34 -8.04
N ALA A 473 -6.15 -23.18 -7.40
CA ALA A 473 -6.26 -23.12 -5.94
C ALA A 473 -5.81 -24.43 -5.29
N LYS A 474 -6.21 -25.58 -5.84
CA LYS A 474 -5.74 -26.89 -5.36
C LYS A 474 -4.22 -27.04 -5.52
N ALA A 475 -3.65 -26.66 -6.65
CA ALA A 475 -2.20 -26.74 -6.88
C ALA A 475 -1.39 -25.92 -5.86
N HIS A 476 -1.92 -24.77 -5.40
CA HIS A 476 -1.30 -23.97 -4.35
C HIS A 476 -1.57 -24.55 -2.95
N GLY A 477 -2.79 -25.01 -2.66
CA GLY A 477 -3.14 -25.65 -1.39
C GLY A 477 -2.38 -26.95 -1.12
N ASP A 478 -2.23 -27.80 -2.15
CA ASP A 478 -1.39 -29.02 -2.13
C ASP A 478 0.09 -28.70 -1.81
N ALA A 479 0.54 -27.49 -2.17
CA ALA A 479 1.88 -26.99 -1.90
C ALA A 479 1.99 -26.18 -0.59
N GLY A 480 0.90 -25.99 0.16
CA GLY A 480 0.85 -25.16 1.38
C GLY A 480 0.85 -23.64 1.13
N TRP A 481 0.76 -23.21 -0.13
CA TRP A 481 0.86 -21.82 -0.56
C TRP A 481 -0.51 -21.18 -0.77
N THR A 482 -0.56 -19.84 -0.79
CA THR A 482 -1.79 -19.05 -0.94
C THR A 482 -1.82 -18.37 -2.30
N LEU A 483 -2.92 -18.49 -3.04
CA LEU A 483 -3.08 -17.95 -4.39
C LEU A 483 -3.80 -16.59 -4.37
N ARG A 484 -3.09 -15.52 -4.73
CA ARG A 484 -3.66 -14.18 -4.88
C ARG A 484 -4.29 -13.99 -6.25
N LEU A 485 -5.58 -13.69 -6.26
CA LEU A 485 -6.37 -13.35 -7.43
C LEU A 485 -6.47 -11.83 -7.60
N ASN A 486 -6.17 -11.30 -8.80
CA ASN A 486 -6.46 -9.90 -9.13
C ASN A 486 -7.96 -9.69 -9.47
N LEU A 487 -8.85 -10.19 -8.61
CA LEU A 487 -10.31 -10.12 -8.74
C LEU A 487 -10.91 -9.50 -7.47
N ARG A 488 -11.93 -8.66 -7.64
CA ARG A 488 -12.74 -8.15 -6.52
C ARG A 488 -13.70 -9.23 -6.03
N ALA A 489 -14.07 -9.22 -4.74
CA ALA A 489 -14.95 -10.23 -4.12
C ALA A 489 -16.23 -10.54 -4.91
N GLY A 490 -16.94 -9.51 -5.41
CA GLY A 490 -18.16 -9.67 -6.22
C GLY A 490 -17.91 -10.22 -7.63
N ALA A 491 -16.72 -10.01 -8.20
CA ALA A 491 -16.33 -10.60 -9.48
C ALA A 491 -16.00 -12.10 -9.33
N LEU A 492 -15.43 -12.50 -8.19
CA LEU A 492 -15.27 -13.91 -7.82
C LEU A 492 -16.64 -14.58 -7.61
N GLN A 493 -17.53 -13.96 -6.83
CA GLN A 493 -18.91 -14.44 -6.62
C GLN A 493 -19.66 -14.64 -7.94
N LYS A 494 -19.53 -13.72 -8.90
CA LYS A 494 -20.10 -13.89 -10.24
C LYS A 494 -19.51 -15.12 -10.95
N LYS A 495 -18.19 -15.24 -11.05
CA LYS A 495 -17.50 -16.37 -11.71
C LYS A 495 -17.82 -17.75 -11.08
N LEU A 496 -18.11 -17.79 -9.77
CA LEU A 496 -18.52 -19.02 -9.07
C LEU A 496 -20.03 -19.29 -9.18
N GLY A 497 -20.87 -18.27 -9.04
CA GLY A 497 -22.33 -18.38 -9.15
C GLY A 497 -22.81 -18.71 -10.56
N GLU A 498 -22.03 -18.38 -11.59
CA GLU A 498 -22.23 -18.82 -12.98
C GLU A 498 -21.95 -20.32 -13.21
N VAL A 499 -21.45 -21.04 -12.21
CA VAL A 499 -21.19 -22.51 -12.24
C VAL A 499 -22.10 -23.29 -11.28
N GLY A 500 -22.95 -22.58 -10.51
CA GLY A 500 -23.96 -23.17 -9.61
C GLY A 500 -25.39 -23.16 -10.17
N ARG A 501 -25.57 -23.16 -11.50
CA ARG A 501 -26.88 -23.09 -12.19
C ARG A 501 -26.92 -23.93 -13.46
#